data_AF-X1D9K5-F1
#
_entry.id   AF-X1D9K5-F1
#
_cell.length_a   1.000
_cell.length_b   1.000
_cell.length_c   1.000
_cell.angle_alpha   90.00
_cell.angle_beta   90.00
_cell.angle_gamma   90.00
#
_symmetry.space_group_name_H-M   'P 1'
#
loop_
_entity.id
_entity.type
_entity.pdbx_description
1 polymer ?
#
loop_
_entity_poly.entity_id
_entity_poly.type
_entity_poly.pdbx_seq_one_letter_code
_entity_poly.pdbx_strand_id
1 'polypeptide(L)' 'EDPENYPFPTISGKIEIYCEHIAEKNIPLMPAIPKYFSHEEHYDSPLTKKYPILASYRACKATSTP' A
#
# COMPACT_ATOMS: atom_id res chain seq x y z
N GLU A 1 2.27 23.01 -11.79
CA GLU A 1 1.31 22.30 -12.67
C GLU A 1 -0.07 22.90 -12.47
N ASP A 2 -0.93 22.81 -13.48
CA ASP A 2 -2.26 23.42 -13.54
C ASP A 2 -3.34 22.34 -13.39
N PRO A 3 -3.82 22.06 -12.17
CA PRO A 3 -4.72 20.93 -11.91
C PRO A 3 -6.13 21.12 -12.50
N GLU A 4 -6.53 22.35 -12.84
CA GLU A 4 -7.83 22.62 -13.47
C GLU A 4 -7.80 22.22 -14.96
N ASN A 5 -6.68 22.45 -15.64
CA ASN A 5 -6.51 22.10 -17.05
C ASN A 5 -5.94 20.69 -17.28
N TYR A 6 -5.40 20.05 -16.24
CA TYR A 6 -4.85 18.69 -16.27
C TYR A 6 -5.34 17.87 -15.06
N PRO A 7 -6.64 17.50 -15.03
CA PRO A 7 -7.20 16.75 -13.89
C PRO A 7 -6.63 15.34 -13.81
N PHE A 8 -6.65 14.77 -12.61
CA PHE A 8 -6.27 13.38 -12.41
C PHE A 8 -7.28 12.44 -13.08
N PRO A 9 -6.86 11.24 -13.51
CA PRO A 9 -7.76 10.22 -14.05
C PRO A 9 -8.54 9.50 -12.92
N THR A 10 -9.21 10.28 -12.07
CA THR A 10 -10.06 9.83 -10.97
C THR A 10 -11.48 10.36 -11.17
N ILE A 11 -12.45 9.88 -10.38
CA ILE A 11 -13.86 10.27 -10.55
C ILE A 11 -14.04 11.76 -10.25
N SER A 12 -13.32 12.24 -9.23
CA SER A 12 -13.36 13.65 -8.82
C SER A 12 -12.46 14.58 -9.64
N GLY A 13 -11.60 14.05 -10.52
CA GLY A 13 -10.52 14.81 -11.17
C GLY A 13 -9.41 15.26 -10.22
N LYS A 14 -9.44 14.81 -8.95
CA LYS A 14 -8.53 15.19 -7.86
C LYS A 14 -7.95 13.94 -7.18
N ILE A 15 -7.01 14.14 -6.26
CA ILE A 15 -6.53 13.06 -5.39
C ILE A 15 -7.63 12.69 -4.40
N GLU A 16 -8.03 11.42 -4.37
CA GLU A 16 -9.12 10.91 -3.54
C GLU A 16 -8.59 10.35 -2.21
N ILE A 17 -8.93 11.01 -1.10
CA ILE A 17 -8.62 10.52 0.26
C ILE A 17 -9.58 9.37 0.65
N TYR A 18 -10.82 9.48 0.18
CA TYR A 18 -11.85 8.44 0.29
C TYR A 18 -12.18 7.94 -1.11
N CYS A 19 -12.10 6.63 -1.32
CA CYS A 19 -12.42 6.01 -2.61
C CYS A 19 -13.74 5.22 -2.55
N GLU A 20 -14.78 5.75 -3.17
CA GLU A 20 -16.12 5.14 -3.19
C GLU A 20 -16.12 3.76 -3.87
N HIS A 21 -15.40 3.62 -4.99
CA HIS A 21 -15.24 2.33 -5.68
C HIS A 21 -14.62 1.24 -4.79
N ILE A 22 -13.78 1.60 -3.81
CA ILE A 22 -13.22 0.65 -2.84
C ILE A 22 -14.26 0.33 -1.75
N ALA A 23 -15.03 1.32 -1.31
CA ALA A 23 -16.10 1.12 -0.32
C ALA A 23 -17.16 0.11 -0.81
N GLU A 24 -17.56 0.22 -2.07
CA GLU A 24 -18.55 -0.67 -2.69
C GLU A 24 -18.08 -2.14 -2.76
N LYS A 25 -16.77 -2.37 -2.88
CA LYS A 25 -16.20 -3.73 -2.95
C LYS A 25 -16.34 -4.49 -1.62
N ASN A 26 -16.56 -3.79 -0.50
CA ASN A 26 -16.78 -4.36 0.82
C ASN A 26 -15.76 -5.44 1.22
N ILE A 27 -14.47 -5.21 0.91
CA ILE A 27 -13.37 -6.11 1.24
C ILE A 27 -12.82 -5.70 2.63
N PRO A 28 -12.89 -6.57 3.66
CA PRO A 28 -12.52 -6.19 5.03
C PRO A 28 -11.09 -5.68 5.20
N LEU A 29 -10.15 -6.17 4.39
CA LEU A 29 -8.73 -5.81 4.42
C LEU A 29 -8.37 -4.62 3.52
N MET A 30 -9.34 -4.04 2.82
CA MET A 30 -9.12 -2.94 1.88
C MET A 30 -10.14 -1.83 2.13
N PRO A 31 -9.97 -1.03 3.19
CA PRO A 31 -10.87 0.06 3.52
C PRO A 31 -10.72 1.23 2.52
N ALA A 32 -11.80 1.98 2.32
CA ALA A 32 -11.84 3.14 1.43
C ALA A 32 -11.01 4.34 1.92
N ILE A 33 -10.57 4.32 3.18
CA ILE A 33 -9.67 5.29 3.81
C ILE A 33 -8.44 4.52 4.30
N PRO A 34 -7.21 5.06 4.13
CA PRO A 34 -6.01 4.45 4.68
C PRO A 34 -6.15 4.13 6.17
N LYS A 35 -5.94 2.86 6.52
CA LYS A 35 -6.00 2.35 7.89
C LYS A 35 -4.80 1.46 8.15
N TYR A 36 -4.27 1.51 9.36
CA TYR A 36 -3.22 0.60 9.80
C TYR A 36 -3.78 -0.82 9.97
N PHE A 37 -3.09 -1.80 9.38
CA PHE A 37 -3.31 -3.23 9.60
C PHE A 37 -1.98 -3.87 10.00
N SER A 38 -2.00 -4.68 11.05
CA SER A 38 -0.89 -5.56 11.40
C SER A 38 -0.90 -6.78 10.48
N HIS A 39 0.28 -7.26 10.08
CA HIS A 39 0.45 -8.52 9.37
C HIS A 39 0.86 -9.64 10.34
N GLU A 40 0.71 -10.89 9.90
CA GLU A 40 0.91 -12.07 10.75
C GLU A 40 2.36 -12.25 11.22
N GLU A 41 3.34 -11.88 10.38
CA GLU A 41 4.78 -12.02 10.65
C GLU A 41 5.42 -10.71 11.15
N HIS A 42 4.66 -9.93 11.90
CA HIS A 42 5.16 -8.68 12.49
C HIS A 42 6.16 -8.96 13.62
N TYR A 43 6.95 -7.95 13.99
CA TYR A 43 7.96 -8.09 15.05
C TYR A 43 7.34 -8.46 16.41
N ASP A 44 6.11 -8.00 16.69
CA ASP A 44 5.34 -8.34 17.90
C ASP A 44 4.48 -9.61 17.76
N SER A 45 4.58 -10.32 16.64
CA SER A 45 3.79 -11.54 16.44
C SER A 45 4.26 -12.66 17.38
N PRO A 46 3.36 -13.61 17.76
CA PRO A 46 3.77 -14.80 18.49
C PRO A 46 4.86 -15.62 17.76
N LEU A 47 4.92 -15.48 16.43
CA LEU A 47 5.85 -16.19 15.56
C LEU A 47 7.30 -15.74 15.76
N THR A 48 7.54 -14.53 16.27
CA THR A 48 8.87 -14.00 16.61
C THR A 48 9.62 -14.88 17.61
N LYS A 49 8.91 -15.61 18.48
CA LYS A 49 9.55 -16.58 19.40
C LYS A 49 10.26 -17.72 18.67
N LYS A 50 9.76 -18.09 17.48
CA LYS A 50 10.30 -19.17 16.66
C LYS A 50 11.25 -18.63 15.58
N TYR A 51 10.94 -17.47 15.01
CA TYR A 51 11.72 -16.82 13.95
C TYR A 51 11.99 -15.36 14.35
N PRO A 52 13.11 -15.07 15.03
CA PRO A 52 13.32 -13.77 15.68
C PRO A 52 13.77 -12.65 14.72
N ILE A 53 14.09 -12.96 13.47
CA ILE A 53 14.61 -12.00 12.49
C ILE A 53 13.60 -11.78 11.36
N LEU A 54 13.46 -10.53 10.91
CA LEU A 54 12.67 -10.20 9.73
C LEU A 54 13.51 -10.44 8.47
N ALA A 55 13.03 -11.32 7.59
CA ALA A 55 13.66 -11.58 6.31
C ALA A 55 13.40 -10.41 5.34
N SER A 56 14.39 -9.54 5.16
CA SER A 56 14.35 -8.47 4.16
C SER A 56 15.21 -8.87 2.95
N TYR A 57 14.58 -9.19 1.83
CA TYR A 57 15.28 -9.33 0.56
C TYR A 57 15.40 -7.95 -0.11
N ARG A 58 16.62 -7.59 -0.51
CA ARG A 58 16.86 -6.43 -1.39
C ARG A 58 16.96 -6.93 -2.81
N ALA A 59 16.25 -6.29 -3.73
CA ALA A 59 16.47 -6.52 -5.15
C ALA A 59 17.93 -6.12 -5.48
N CYS A 60 18.74 -7.09 -5.89
CA CYS A 60 20.08 -6.82 -6.40
C CYS A 60 19.93 -6.23 -7.81
N LYS A 61 20.20 -4.92 -7.96
CA LYS A 61 20.23 -4.31 -9.29
C LYS A 61 21.52 -4.76 -9.97
N ALA A 62 21.42 -5.69 -10.91
CA ALA A 62 22.49 -5.91 -11.88
C ALA A 62 22.65 -4.60 -12.69
N THR A 63 23.74 -3.87 -12.47
CA THR A 63 24.07 -2.73 -13.31
C THR A 63 24.54 -3.27 -14.66
N SER A 64 23.59 -3.47 -15.58
CA SER A 64 23.91 -3.55 -17.00
C SER A 64 24.02 -2.11 -17.52
N THR A 65 25.17 -1.50 -17.33
CA THR A 65 25.58 -0.37 -18.18
C THR A 65 26.32 -0.92 -19.40
N PRO A 66 26.05 -0.39 -20.60
CA PRO A 66 26.67 -0.83 -21.85
C PRO A 66 28.18 -0.54 -21.90
#